data_AF-A0A8T4PNJ8-F1
#
_entry.id   AF-A0A8T4PNJ8-F1
#
_cell.length_a   1.000
_cell.length_b   1.000
_cell.length_c   1.000
_cell.angle_alpha   90.00
_cell.angle_beta   90.00
_cell.angle_gamma   90.00
#
_symmetry.space_group_name_H-M   'P 1'
#
loop_
_entity.id
_entity.type
_entity.pdbx_description
1 polymer ?
#
loop_
_entity_poly.entity_id
_entity_poly.type
_entity_poly.pdbx_seq_one_letter_code
_entity_poly.pdbx_strand_id
1 'polypeptide(L)'
;MGKSKDMQELTNLMTKALRHKIGSIVNKDEFYANKYAKDAEVIMKEAEKVLLKQNWNNYDKPKIKEQLKIKLHKELKQKDFLDNRKFDIMGEEIDKALKEFNLD
;
A
#
# COMPACT_ATOMS: atom_id res chain seq x y z
N MET A 1 -6.35 0.33 -21.74
CA MET A 1 -6.84 0.87 -20.46
C MET A 1 -6.33 2.31 -20.33
N GLY A 2 -7.07 3.20 -19.66
CA GLY A 2 -6.66 4.60 -19.52
C GLY A 2 -5.90 4.83 -18.22
N LYS A 3 -5.02 5.84 -18.19
CA LYS A 3 -4.15 6.17 -17.05
C LYS A 3 -4.87 6.30 -15.70
N SER A 4 -6.11 6.79 -15.69
CA SER A 4 -6.94 6.86 -14.48
C SER A 4 -7.34 5.48 -13.93
N LYS A 5 -7.59 4.49 -14.80
CA LYS A 5 -7.90 3.12 -14.38
C LYS A 5 -6.67 2.46 -13.78
N ASP A 6 -5.52 2.65 -14.42
CA ASP A 6 -4.24 2.12 -13.94
C ASP A 6 -3.85 2.75 -12.59
N MET A 7 -4.12 4.03 -12.38
CA MET A 7 -3.94 4.69 -11.07
C MET A 7 -4.83 4.08 -9.99
N GLN A 8 -6.08 3.79 -10.33
CA GLN A 8 -7.02 3.15 -9.40
C GLN A 8 -6.58 1.72 -9.07
N GLU A 9 -6.12 0.96 -10.06
CA GLU A 9 -5.59 -0.39 -9.90
C GLU A 9 -4.33 -0.40 -9.03
N LEU A 10 -3.36 0.47 -9.36
CA LEU A 10 -2.12 0.66 -8.60
C LEU A 10 -2.42 0.98 -7.14
N THR A 11 -3.26 1.99 -6.88
CA THR A 11 -3.61 2.39 -5.51
C THR A 11 -4.33 1.28 -4.75
N ASN A 12 -5.18 0.47 -5.42
CA ASN A 12 -5.84 -0.67 -4.79
C ASN A 12 -4.85 -1.78 -4.41
N LEU A 13 -3.90 -2.10 -5.30
CA LEU A 13 -2.88 -3.12 -5.04
C LEU A 13 -1.95 -2.66 -3.91
N MET A 14 -1.44 -1.44 -3.99
CA MET A 14 -0.60 -0.86 -2.93
C MET A 14 -1.34 -0.80 -1.59
N THR A 15 -2.63 -0.44 -1.57
CA THR A 15 -3.44 -0.43 -0.34
C THR A 15 -3.46 -1.82 0.30
N LYS A 16 -3.76 -2.86 -0.49
CA LYS A 16 -3.80 -4.24 0.01
C LYS A 16 -2.44 -4.69 0.52
N ALA A 17 -1.38 -4.46 -0.25
CA ALA A 17 -0.02 -4.82 0.11
C ALA A 17 0.41 -4.14 1.43
N LEU A 18 0.21 -2.82 1.53
CA LEU A 18 0.55 -2.06 2.73
C LEU A 18 -0.27 -2.47 3.95
N ARG A 19 -1.57 -2.77 3.78
CA ARG A 19 -2.39 -3.32 4.88
C ARG A 19 -1.79 -4.62 5.41
N HIS A 20 -1.39 -5.54 4.52
CA HIS A 20 -0.78 -6.81 4.92
C HIS A 20 0.60 -6.61 5.57
N LYS A 21 1.42 -5.71 5.02
CA LYS A 21 2.73 -5.35 5.59
C LYS A 21 2.59 -4.75 6.99
N ILE A 22 1.74 -3.74 7.14
CA ILE A 22 1.42 -3.12 8.43
C ILE A 22 0.89 -4.15 9.41
N GLY A 23 -0.05 -5.00 8.98
CA GLY A 23 -0.58 -6.08 9.80
C GLY A 23 0.49 -7.04 10.30
N SER A 24 1.44 -7.42 9.44
CA SER A 24 2.59 -8.25 9.80
C SER A 24 3.51 -7.57 10.82
N ILE A 25 3.74 -6.26 10.68
CA ILE A 25 4.58 -5.49 11.60
C ILE A 25 3.95 -5.37 12.99
N VAL A 26 2.67 -4.97 13.04
CA VAL A 26 2.01 -4.70 14.33
C VAL A 26 1.65 -5.98 15.09
N ASN A 27 1.41 -7.07 14.37
CA ASN A 27 1.08 -8.39 14.93
C ASN A 27 2.25 -9.38 14.76
N LYS A 28 3.50 -8.93 14.77
CA LYS A 28 4.70 -9.75 14.45
C LYS A 28 4.81 -11.08 15.23
N ASP A 29 4.25 -11.13 16.43
CA ASP A 29 4.31 -12.29 17.33
C ASP A 29 3.15 -13.28 17.07
N GLU A 30 2.21 -12.94 16.19
CA GLU A 30 1.11 -13.81 15.79
C GLU A 30 1.51 -14.80 14.69
N PHE A 31 0.95 -16.01 14.75
CA PHE A 31 1.21 -17.09 13.79
C PHE A 31 1.01 -16.68 12.31
N TYR A 32 0.07 -15.77 12.05
CA TYR A 32 -0.27 -15.33 10.69
C TYR A 32 0.62 -14.19 10.14
N ALA A 33 1.50 -13.60 10.96
CA ALA A 33 2.30 -12.45 10.55
C ALA A 33 3.20 -12.75 9.34
N ASN A 34 3.84 -13.93 9.34
CA ASN A 34 4.68 -14.38 8.23
C ASN A 34 3.89 -14.61 6.94
N LYS A 35 2.64 -15.08 7.05
CA LYS A 35 1.76 -15.24 5.89
C LYS A 35 1.40 -13.88 5.30
N TYR A 36 1.04 -12.91 6.14
CA TYR A 36 0.76 -11.55 5.70
C TYR A 36 1.97 -10.86 5.07
N ALA A 37 3.18 -11.08 5.58
CA ALA A 37 4.40 -10.57 4.93
C ALA A 37 4.54 -11.10 3.50
N LYS A 38 4.41 -12.42 3.31
CA LYS A 38 4.48 -13.04 1.97
C LYS A 38 3.38 -12.55 1.03
N ASP A 39 2.15 -12.45 1.52
CA ASP A 39 1.02 -11.94 0.74
C ASP A 39 1.28 -10.48 0.33
N ALA A 40 1.85 -9.66 1.22
CA ALA A 40 2.22 -8.28 0.92
C ALA A 40 3.24 -8.21 -0.22
N GLU A 41 4.31 -9.01 -0.17
CA GLU A 41 5.33 -9.07 -1.21
C GLU A 41 4.76 -9.45 -2.58
N VAL A 42 3.90 -10.48 -2.63
CA VAL A 42 3.27 -10.92 -3.88
C VAL A 42 2.41 -9.81 -4.48
N ILE A 43 1.58 -9.16 -3.66
CA ILE A 43 0.71 -8.07 -4.13
C ILE A 43 1.54 -6.86 -4.56
N MET A 44 2.64 -6.56 -3.87
CA MET A 44 3.51 -5.44 -4.22
C MET A 44 4.18 -5.64 -5.58
N LYS A 45 4.56 -6.87 -5.93
CA LYS A 45 5.04 -7.22 -7.28
C LYS A 45 3.97 -7.04 -8.35
N GLU A 46 2.70 -7.31 -8.05
CA GLU A 46 1.61 -7.00 -8.99
C GLU A 46 1.40 -5.49 -9.15
N ALA A 47 1.55 -4.71 -8.07
CA ALA A 47 1.50 -3.25 -8.13
C ALA A 47 2.59 -2.69 -9.03
N GLU A 48 3.82 -3.23 -8.94
CA GLU A 48 4.95 -2.86 -9.79
C GLU A 48 4.66 -3.10 -11.29
N LYS A 49 3.99 -4.20 -11.65
CA LYS A 49 3.59 -4.42 -13.05
C LYS A 49 2.65 -3.34 -13.56
N VAL A 50 1.73 -2.83 -12.73
CA VAL A 50 0.82 -1.74 -13.10
C VAL A 50 1.58 -0.42 -13.18
N LEU A 51 2.49 -0.17 -12.25
CA LEU A 51 3.36 1.00 -12.24
C LEU A 51 4.09 1.15 -13.58
N LEU A 52 4.67 0.06 -14.09
CA LEU A 52 5.44 0.04 -15.34
C LEU A 52 4.62 0.27 -16.62
N LYS A 53 3.29 0.19 -16.57
CA LYS A 53 2.42 0.41 -17.74
C LYS A 53 2.31 1.88 -18.14
N GLN A 54 2.63 2.82 -17.24
CA GLN A 54 2.37 4.24 -17.41
C GLN A 54 3.58 5.08 -17.02
N ASN A 55 3.71 6.25 -17.64
CA ASN A 55 4.63 7.28 -17.18
C ASN A 55 3.91 8.22 -16.20
N TRP A 56 4.27 8.13 -14.92
CA TRP A 56 3.68 8.92 -13.83
C TRP A 56 4.41 10.26 -13.69
N ASN A 57 3.71 11.35 -13.97
CA ASN A 57 4.29 12.69 -13.89
C ASN A 57 4.09 13.32 -12.51
N ASN A 58 4.65 14.52 -12.31
CA ASN A 58 4.58 15.26 -11.05
C ASN A 58 3.14 15.64 -10.62
N TYR A 59 2.15 15.56 -11.51
CA TYR A 59 0.74 15.75 -11.17
C TYR A 59 0.07 14.44 -10.73
N ASP A 60 0.57 13.28 -11.18
CA ASP A 60 0.00 11.97 -10.84
C ASP A 60 0.48 11.48 -9.48
N LYS A 61 1.77 11.65 -9.19
CA LYS A 61 2.40 11.23 -7.93
C LYS A 61 1.67 11.70 -6.66
N PRO A 62 1.37 13.02 -6.49
CA PRO A 62 0.65 13.49 -5.32
C PRO A 62 -0.78 12.93 -5.24
N LYS A 63 -1.44 12.72 -6.39
CA LYS A 63 -2.77 12.10 -6.45
C LYS A 63 -2.75 10.64 -6.02
N ILE A 64 -1.74 9.87 -6.44
CA ILE A 64 -1.53 8.49 -6.02
C ILE A 64 -1.32 8.44 -4.50
N LYS A 65 -0.44 9.31 -3.97
CA LYS A 65 -0.16 9.40 -2.53
C LYS A 65 -1.43 9.71 -1.72
N GLU A 66 -2.21 10.71 -2.14
CA GLU A 66 -3.44 11.09 -1.46
C GLU A 66 -4.49 9.97 -1.50
N GLN A 67 -4.73 9.38 -2.67
CA GLN A 67 -5.66 8.26 -2.81
C GLN A 67 -5.24 7.06 -1.97
N LEU A 68 -3.94 6.73 -1.96
CA LEU A 68 -3.39 5.63 -1.18
C LEU A 68 -3.58 5.89 0.32
N LYS A 69 -3.29 7.10 0.80
CA LYS A 69 -3.48 7.48 2.21
C LYS A 69 -4.93 7.34 2.65
N ILE A 70 -5.87 7.86 1.86
CA ILE A 70 -7.31 7.78 2.17
C ILE A 70 -7.79 6.33 2.20
N LYS A 71 -7.44 5.54 1.18
CA LYS A 71 -7.86 4.14 1.06
C LYS A 71 -7.25 3.28 2.16
N LEU A 72 -5.95 3.40 2.41
CA LEU A 72 -5.26 2.61 3.44
C LEU A 72 -5.79 2.94 4.82
N HIS A 73 -5.99 4.22 5.15
CA HIS A 73 -6.60 4.60 6.42
C HIS A 73 -7.99 3.96 6.60
N LYS A 74 -8.82 4.00 5.56
CA LYS A 74 -10.15 3.36 5.59
C LYS A 74 -10.05 1.85 5.78
N GLU A 75 -9.15 1.17 5.09
CA GLU A 75 -8.97 -0.28 5.24
C GLU A 75 -8.46 -0.65 6.64
N LEU A 76 -7.46 0.06 7.17
CA LEU A 76 -6.92 -0.19 8.51
C LEU A 76 -7.95 0.06 9.62
N LYS A 77 -8.81 1.08 9.43
CA LYS A 77 -9.91 1.37 10.36
C LYS A 77 -10.96 0.26 10.40
N GLN A 78 -11.15 -0.50 9.32
CA GLN A 78 -12.07 -1.65 9.29
C GLN A 78 -11.46 -2.93 9.87
N LYS A 79 -10.19 -2.90 10.30
CA LYS A 79 -9.45 -4.05 10.82
C LYS A 79 -9.20 -3.86 12.30
N ASP A 80 -10.25 -4.07 13.09
CA ASP A 80 -10.24 -3.86 14.55
C ASP A 80 -9.30 -4.84 15.28
N PHE A 81 -8.99 -5.98 14.66
CA PHE A 81 -8.03 -6.95 15.18
C PHE A 81 -6.56 -6.51 15.05
N LEU A 82 -6.27 -5.46 14.28
CA LEU A 82 -4.93 -4.90 14.20
C LEU A 82 -4.72 -3.88 15.31
N ASP A 83 -3.58 -3.96 15.97
CA ASP A 83 -3.13 -3.00 16.99
C ASP A 83 -3.19 -1.55 16.46
N ASN A 84 -3.57 -0.61 17.31
CA ASN A 84 -3.73 0.81 16.98
C ASN A 84 -2.43 1.47 16.47
N ARG A 85 -1.26 0.91 16.79
CA ARG A 85 0.04 1.28 16.20
C ARG A 85 0.05 1.24 14.67
N LYS A 86 -0.93 0.57 14.04
CA LYS A 86 -1.14 0.56 12.59
C LYS A 86 -1.22 1.96 11.97
N PHE A 87 -1.78 2.95 12.69
CA PHE A 87 -1.88 4.32 12.20
C PHE A 87 -0.58 5.10 12.38
N ASP A 88 0.18 4.79 13.42
CA ASP A 88 1.48 5.43 13.71
C ASP A 88 2.50 5.10 12.60
N ILE A 89 2.51 3.86 12.13
CA ILE A 89 3.44 3.41 11.09
C ILE A 89 2.90 3.59 9.66
N MET A 90 1.62 3.95 9.50
CA MET A 90 0.97 4.03 8.18
C MET A 90 1.67 5.03 7.25
N GLY A 91 2.00 6.22 7.76
CA GLY A 91 2.63 7.28 6.97
C GLY A 91 4.02 6.87 6.47
N GLU A 92 4.84 6.34 7.39
CA GLU A 92 6.19 5.86 7.08
C GLU A 92 6.16 4.74 6.03
N GLU A 93 5.25 3.78 6.16
CA GLU A 93 5.15 2.67 5.21
C GLU A 93 4.63 3.11 3.83
N ILE A 94 3.76 4.12 3.77
CA ILE A 94 3.38 4.76 2.50
C ILE A 94 4.61 5.41 1.85
N ASP A 95 5.36 6.22 2.61
CA ASP A 95 6.50 6.97 2.07
C ASP A 95 7.62 6.04 1.59
N LYS A 96 7.89 4.95 2.33
CA LYS A 96 8.82 3.89 1.88
C LYS A 96 8.38 3.27 0.56
N ALA A 97 7.11 2.86 0.44
CA ALA A 97 6.60 2.24 -0.78
C ALA A 97 6.58 3.20 -1.97
N LEU A 98 6.26 4.47 -1.76
CA LEU A 98 6.32 5.47 -2.83
C LEU A 98 7.76 5.71 -3.29
N LYS A 99 8.71 5.78 -2.36
CA LYS A 99 10.14 5.92 -2.67
C LYS A 99 10.69 4.72 -3.44
N GLU A 100 10.32 3.49 -3.05
CA GLU A 100 10.67 2.26 -3.77
C GLU A 100 10.20 2.29 -5.23
N PHE A 101 9.09 2.99 -5.52
CA PHE A 101 8.50 3.13 -6.84
C PHE A 101 8.79 4.44 -7.56
N ASN A 102 9.68 5.30 -7.02
CA ASN A 102 9.94 6.65 -7.53
C ASN A 102 8.66 7.50 -7.71
N LEU A 103 7.69 7.31 -6.81
CA LEU A 103 6.41 8.03 -6.75
C LEU A 103 6.36 9.11 -5.64
N ASP A 104 7.50 9.41 -5.01
CA ASP A 104 7.65 10.50 -4.04
C ASP A 104 7.66 11.90 -4.70
#